data_AF-A0A9P6PK19-F1
#
_entry.id   AF-A0A9P6PK19-F1
#
_cell.length_a   1.000
_cell.length_b   1.000
_cell.length_c   1.000
_cell.angle_alpha   90.00
_cell.angle_beta   90.00
_cell.angle_gamma   90.00
#
_symmetry.space_group_name_H-M   'P 1'
#
loop_
_entity.id
_entity.type
_entity.pdbx_description
1 polymer ?
#
loop_
_entity_poly.entity_id
_entity_poly.type
_entity_poly.pdbx_seq_one_letter_code
_entity_poly.pdbx_strand_id
1 'polypeptide(L)'
;MVERLKRELKEERRTSRDLRHQLERPQANPQSTVSIRTNEHKRKKGAKLTKEEKRAVLHCLNVCREERASATLVSTADPYRRTSAYIGVGQRTIRDVEFGRNQEDRR
;
A
#
# COMPACT_ATOMS: atom_id res chain seq x y z
N MET A 1 10.82 59.74 -0.37
CA MET A 1 11.49 58.42 -0.45
C MET A 1 11.09 57.49 0.69
N VAL A 2 11.25 57.91 1.95
CA VAL A 2 10.90 57.10 3.16
C VAL A 2 9.41 56.70 3.22
N GLU A 3 8.48 57.59 2.85
CA GLU A 3 7.04 57.28 2.84
C GLU A 3 6.64 56.21 1.82
N ARG A 4 7.41 56.05 0.73
CA ARG A 4 7.19 54.98 -0.25
C ARG A 4 7.58 53.62 0.34
N LEU A 5 8.74 53.56 0.99
CA LEU A 5 9.23 52.36 1.67
C LEU A 5 8.31 51.91 2.81
N LYS A 6 7.71 52.86 3.56
CA LYS A 6 6.71 52.53 4.58
C LYS A 6 5.45 51.90 4.01
N ARG A 7 5.01 52.31 2.82
CA ARG A 7 3.85 51.71 2.13
C ARG A 7 4.18 50.30 1.64
N GLU A 8 5.33 50.12 1.01
CA GLU A 8 5.80 48.82 0.52
C GLU A 8 5.93 47.81 1.67
N LEU A 9 6.51 48.21 2.82
CA LEU A 9 6.62 47.33 4.00
C LEU A 9 5.24 46.98 4.61
N LYS A 10 4.27 47.89 4.54
CA LYS A 10 2.91 47.67 5.03
C LYS A 10 2.15 46.70 4.14
N GLU A 11 2.39 46.76 2.83
CA GLU A 11 1.82 45.86 1.84
C GLU A 11 2.42 44.46 1.97
N GLU A 12 3.75 44.35 2.07
CA GLU A 12 4.45 43.08 2.29
C GLU A 12 4.00 42.37 3.57
N ARG A 13 3.79 43.14 4.66
CA ARG A 13 3.26 42.61 5.92
C ARG A 13 1.82 42.09 5.79
N ARG A 14 0.99 42.70 4.96
CA ARG A 14 -0.37 42.21 4.68
C ARG A 14 -0.32 40.93 3.86
N THR A 15 0.44 40.91 2.79
CA THR A 15 0.62 39.74 1.92
C THR A 15 1.16 38.54 2.70
N SER A 16 2.14 38.77 3.57
CA SER A 16 2.71 37.72 4.43
C SER A 16 1.71 37.17 5.45
N ARG A 17 0.81 38.02 5.97
CA ARG A 17 -0.23 37.60 6.91
C ARG A 17 -1.31 36.77 6.21
N ASP A 18 -1.71 37.16 5.01
CA ASP A 18 -2.68 36.40 4.21
C ASP A 18 -2.12 35.05 3.77
N LEU A 19 -0.83 34.99 3.39
CA LEU A 19 -0.16 33.72 3.08
C LEU A 19 -0.12 32.77 4.29
N ARG A 20 0.19 33.29 5.48
CA ARG A 20 0.16 32.48 6.71
C ARG A 20 -1.23 31.93 7.00
N HIS A 21 -2.27 32.75 6.85
CA HIS A 21 -3.64 32.29 7.01
C HIS A 21 -4.06 31.24 5.98
N GLN A 22 -3.51 31.26 4.76
CA GLN A 22 -3.77 30.21 3.76
C GLN A 22 -3.05 28.90 4.09
N LEU A 23 -1.84 28.95 4.66
CA LEU A 23 -1.07 27.77 5.07
C LEU A 23 -1.57 27.14 6.37
N GLU A 24 -2.09 27.95 7.30
CA GLU A 24 -2.67 27.48 8.57
C GLU A 24 -4.11 27.00 8.45
N ARG A 25 -4.75 27.13 7.27
CA ARG A 25 -6.01 26.41 7.05
C ARG A 25 -5.69 24.93 7.25
N PRO A 26 -6.25 24.27 8.28
CA PRO A 26 -6.17 22.82 8.32
C PRO A 26 -6.80 22.39 7.01
N GLN A 27 -6.00 21.83 6.09
CA GLN A 27 -6.57 21.05 5.02
C GLN A 27 -7.48 20.09 5.77
N ALA A 28 -8.79 20.20 5.53
CA ALA A 28 -9.70 19.12 5.83
C ALA A 28 -9.18 17.99 4.96
N ASN A 29 -8.17 17.28 5.47
CA ASN A 29 -7.71 16.04 4.93
C ASN A 29 -9.01 15.25 4.93
N PRO A 30 -9.59 14.89 3.77
CA PRO A 30 -10.52 13.79 3.80
C PRO A 30 -9.61 12.68 4.29
N GLN A 31 -9.67 12.42 5.60
CA GLN A 31 -9.17 11.21 6.18
C GLN A 31 -10.02 10.22 5.41
N SER A 32 -9.47 9.74 4.30
CA SER A 32 -10.03 8.64 3.56
C SER A 32 -9.91 7.57 4.61
N THR A 33 -10.96 7.42 5.39
CA THR A 33 -11.16 6.29 6.24
C THR A 33 -11.24 5.19 5.21
N VAL A 34 -10.08 4.66 4.86
CA VAL A 34 -9.94 3.41 4.13
C VAL A 34 -10.61 2.45 5.10
N SER A 35 -11.91 2.29 4.91
CA SER A 35 -12.72 1.39 5.68
C SER A 35 -12.29 0.03 5.20
N ILE A 36 -11.24 -0.50 5.85
CA ILE A 36 -10.73 -1.83 5.56
C ILE A 36 -11.87 -2.74 5.97
N ARG A 37 -12.69 -3.15 5.00
CA ARG A 37 -13.78 -4.11 5.19
C ARG A 37 -13.16 -5.48 5.45
N THR A 38 -12.66 -5.69 6.66
CA THR A 38 -11.96 -6.91 7.08
C THR A 38 -12.87 -8.14 7.11
N ASN A 39 -14.19 -7.95 7.15
CA ASN A 39 -15.16 -9.04 7.21
C ASN A 39 -15.68 -9.51 5.84
N GLU A 40 -15.63 -8.70 4.79
CA GLU A 40 -16.20 -9.08 3.48
C GLU A 40 -15.26 -9.93 2.61
N HIS A 41 -13.97 -10.02 2.96
CA HIS A 41 -12.96 -10.66 2.12
C HIS A 41 -12.49 -12.03 2.65
N LYS A 42 -13.18 -12.59 3.66
CA LYS A 42 -12.86 -13.93 4.14
C LYS A 42 -13.35 -14.96 3.12
N ARG A 43 -12.41 -15.57 2.38
CA ARG A 43 -12.71 -16.69 1.47
C ARG A 43 -13.48 -17.78 2.20
N LYS A 44 -14.49 -18.35 1.52
CA LYS A 44 -15.12 -19.59 1.97
C LYS A 44 -14.06 -20.71 2.03
N LYS A 45 -14.01 -21.42 3.16
CA LYS A 45 -13.10 -22.56 3.36
C LYS A 45 -13.30 -23.58 2.23
N GLY A 46 -12.21 -23.95 1.56
CA GLY A 46 -12.23 -24.94 0.45
C GLY A 46 -12.50 -24.38 -0.94
N ALA A 47 -12.78 -23.07 -1.10
CA ALA A 47 -12.87 -22.47 -2.43
C ALA A 47 -11.50 -22.56 -3.15
N LYS A 48 -11.52 -22.75 -4.48
CA LYS A 48 -10.31 -22.73 -5.34
C LYS A 48 -9.91 -21.30 -5.68
N LEU A 49 -8.61 -21.04 -5.83
CA LEU A 49 -8.12 -19.71 -6.20
C LEU A 49 -8.51 -19.38 -7.64
N THR A 50 -9.00 -18.16 -7.89
CA THR A 50 -9.23 -17.65 -9.24
C THR A 50 -7.90 -17.44 -9.96
N LYS A 51 -7.96 -17.18 -11.27
CA LYS A 51 -6.75 -16.94 -12.08
C LYS A 51 -6.02 -15.67 -11.60
N GLU A 52 -6.78 -14.65 -11.23
CA GLU A 52 -6.28 -13.37 -10.71
C GLU A 52 -5.60 -13.56 -9.36
N GLU A 53 -6.21 -14.32 -8.45
CA GLU A 53 -5.62 -14.61 -7.15
C GLU A 53 -4.35 -15.46 -7.27
N LYS A 54 -4.32 -16.42 -8.19
CA LYS A 54 -3.09 -17.19 -8.49
C LYS A 54 -1.97 -16.28 -8.98
N ARG A 55 -2.27 -15.32 -9.87
CA ARG A 55 -1.29 -14.32 -10.33
C ARG A 55 -0.79 -13.45 -9.18
N ALA A 56 -1.69 -13.00 -8.31
CA ALA A 56 -1.31 -12.21 -7.13
C ALA A 56 -0.39 -13.00 -6.19
N VAL A 57 -0.68 -14.28 -5.96
CA VAL A 57 0.17 -15.20 -5.17
C VAL A 57 1.56 -15.33 -5.77
N LEU A 58 1.66 -15.58 -7.08
CA LEU A 58 2.96 -15.70 -7.76
C LEU A 58 3.75 -14.40 -7.72
N HIS A 59 3.09 -13.26 -7.98
CA HIS A 59 3.72 -11.95 -7.92
C HIS A 59 4.29 -11.66 -6.52
N CYS A 60 3.49 -11.86 -5.48
CA CYS A 60 3.94 -11.64 -4.10
C CYS A 60 5.06 -12.60 -3.68
N LEU A 61 5.02 -13.85 -4.13
CA LEU A 61 6.09 -14.82 -3.88
C LEU A 61 7.42 -14.38 -4.50
N ASN A 62 7.40 -13.86 -5.73
CA ASN A 62 8.59 -13.34 -6.40
C ASN A 62 9.16 -12.12 -5.67
N VAL A 63 8.31 -11.15 -5.30
CA VAL A 63 8.73 -9.99 -4.50
C VAL A 63 9.37 -10.44 -3.18
N CYS A 64 8.77 -11.42 -2.49
CA CYS A 64 9.33 -11.94 -1.24
C CYS A 64 10.70 -12.62 -1.43
N ARG A 65 10.97 -13.21 -2.60
CA ARG A 65 12.27 -13.82 -2.95
C ARG A 65 13.32 -12.77 -3.28
N GLU A 66 12.94 -11.75 -4.05
CA GLU A 66 13.82 -10.63 -4.40
C GLU A 66 14.25 -9.84 -3.16
N GLU A 67 13.31 -9.55 -2.25
CA GLU A 67 13.59 -8.86 -1.00
C GLU A 67 14.53 -9.65 -0.08
N ARG A 68 14.45 -10.99 -0.09
CA ARG A 68 15.39 -11.85 0.65
C ARG A 68 16.81 -11.71 0.10
N ALA A 69 16.97 -11.51 -1.21
CA ALA A 69 18.28 -11.31 -1.83
C ALA A 69 18.86 -9.90 -1.56
N SER A 70 18.00 -8.90 -1.32
CA SER A 70 18.38 -7.47 -1.16
C SER A 70 18.79 -7.07 0.28
N ALA A 71 18.59 -7.96 1.26
CA ALA A 71 19.20 -7.97 2.60
C ALA A 71 19.41 -6.64 3.37
N THR A 72 18.54 -5.64 3.22
CA THR A 72 18.66 -4.34 3.94
C THR A 72 17.66 -4.15 5.08
N LEU A 73 16.42 -4.66 4.98
CA LEU A 73 15.37 -4.41 6.00
C LEU A 73 14.36 -5.55 6.22
N VAL A 74 14.47 -6.67 5.48
CA VAL A 74 13.38 -7.64 5.39
C VAL A 74 13.70 -8.90 6.18
N SER A 75 12.71 -9.39 6.92
CA SER A 75 12.80 -10.63 7.69
C SER A 75 13.39 -11.77 6.84
N THR A 76 14.44 -12.43 7.33
CA THR A 76 15.05 -13.64 6.74
C THR A 76 14.10 -14.84 6.72
N ALA A 77 12.86 -14.66 7.19
CA ALA A 77 11.81 -15.66 7.17
C ALA A 77 11.54 -16.19 5.76
N ASP A 78 11.19 -17.47 5.72
CA ASP A 78 10.83 -18.21 4.51
C ASP A 78 9.84 -17.40 3.62
N PRO A 79 10.15 -17.17 2.31
CA PRO A 79 9.26 -16.45 1.41
C PRO A 79 7.83 -16.99 1.40
N TYR A 80 7.61 -18.31 1.53
CA TYR A 80 6.26 -18.87 1.59
C TYR A 80 5.47 -18.38 2.82
N ARG A 81 6.14 -18.27 3.96
CA ARG A 81 5.52 -17.80 5.21
C ARG A 81 5.16 -16.31 5.10
N ARG A 82 6.00 -15.52 4.43
CA ARG A 82 5.76 -14.10 4.18
C ARG A 82 4.60 -13.87 3.21
N THR A 83 4.61 -14.56 2.06
CA THR A 83 3.51 -14.52 1.10
C THR A 83 2.18 -14.95 1.75
N SER A 84 2.23 -15.96 2.62
CA SER A 84 1.06 -16.39 3.40
C SER A 84 0.53 -15.30 4.31
N ALA A 85 1.41 -14.54 4.98
CA ALA A 85 1.02 -13.43 5.83
C ALA A 85 0.44 -12.24 5.04
N TYR A 86 1.00 -11.93 3.87
CA TYR A 86 0.52 -10.79 3.05
C TYR A 86 -0.81 -11.07 2.35
N ILE A 87 -0.99 -12.27 1.79
CA ILE A 87 -2.17 -12.61 0.99
C ILE A 87 -3.24 -13.32 1.82
N GLY A 88 -2.88 -13.90 2.97
CA GLY A 88 -3.82 -14.64 3.82
C GLY A 88 -4.15 -16.04 3.28
N VAL A 89 -3.28 -16.61 2.45
CA VAL A 89 -3.44 -17.95 1.87
C VAL A 89 -2.48 -18.94 2.55
N GLY A 90 -2.92 -20.18 2.77
CA GLY A 90 -2.07 -21.19 3.41
C GLY A 90 -0.82 -21.52 2.60
N GLN A 91 0.30 -21.78 3.27
CA GLN A 91 1.59 -22.09 2.63
C GLN A 91 1.51 -23.27 1.65
N ARG A 92 0.71 -24.30 1.99
CA ARG A 92 0.47 -25.45 1.10
C ARG A 92 -0.15 -25.01 -0.22
N THR A 93 -1.16 -24.14 -0.17
CA THR A 93 -1.81 -23.61 -1.36
C THR A 93 -0.86 -22.77 -2.21
N ILE A 94 0.02 -21.99 -1.58
CA ILE A 94 1.05 -21.21 -2.30
C ILE A 94 1.99 -22.15 -3.07
N ARG A 95 2.46 -23.22 -2.42
CA ARG A 95 3.27 -24.26 -3.08
C ARG A 95 2.51 -24.94 -4.21
N ASP A 96 1.24 -25.26 -4.01
CA ASP A 96 0.43 -25.88 -5.06
C ASP A 96 0.25 -24.95 -6.28
N VAL A 97 0.14 -23.64 -6.07
CA VAL A 97 0.08 -22.65 -7.15
C VAL A 97 1.41 -22.57 -7.90
N GLU A 98 2.54 -22.54 -7.18
CA GLU A 98 3.86 -22.50 -7.79
C GLU A 98 4.19 -23.77 -8.59
N PHE A 99 3.96 -24.95 -8.00
CA PHE A 99 4.24 -26.23 -8.67
C PHE A 99 3.14 -26.64 -9.66
N GLY A 100 2.11 -25.82 -9.87
CA GLY A 100 1.00 -26.11 -10.78
C GLY A 100 0.13 -27.30 -10.36
N ARG A 101 0.18 -27.76 -9.09
CA ARG A 101 -0.49 -28.98 -8.60
C ARG A 101 -2.01 -28.83 -8.39
N ASN A 102 -2.61 -27.74 -8.85
CA ASN A 102 -4.05 -27.48 -8.84
C ASN A 102 -4.52 -26.82 -10.16
N GLN A 103 -4.01 -27.31 -11.30
CA GLN A 103 -4.59 -27.04 -12.62
C GLN A 103 -5.83 -27.91 -12.82
N GLU A 104 -6.99 -27.44 -12.38
CA GLU A 104 -8.24 -27.82 -13.04
C GLU A 104 -8.56 -26.75 -14.07
N ASP A 105 -8.24 -27.07 -15.32
CA ASP A 105 -9.11 -26.90 -16.47
C ASP A 105 -8.56 -27.83 -17.57
N ARG A 106 -8.76 -29.15 -17.39
CA ARG A 106 -8.82 -30.08 -18.53
C ARG A 106 -10.21 -29.89 -19.14
N ARG A 107 -10.33 -29.00 -20.12
CA ARG A 107 -11.46 -28.96 -21.06
C ARG A 107 -10.92 -29.19 -22.45
#